data_AF-A0A817S4R1-F1
#
_entry.id   AF-A0A817S4R1-F1
#
_cell.length_a   1.000
_cell.length_b   1.000
_cell.length_c   1.000
_cell.angle_alpha   90.00
_cell.angle_beta   90.00
_cell.angle_gamma   90.00
#
_symmetry.space_group_name_H-M   'P 1'
#
loop_
_entity.id
_entity.type
_entity.pdbx_description
1 polymer ?
#
loop_
_entity_poly.entity_id
_entity_poly.type
_entity_poly.pdbx_seq_one_letter_code
_entity_poly.pdbx_strand_id
1 'polypeptide(L)'
;MESKKLAVIHETQCLLPSQSPEQSFLLPSLVKPTITKPPSNKGKLMLIVNGYSFQLKNFNRNKTVKFWRCTNKSCNVIMHTNLDDEFIQFSATISDHCHLPDPADYEVRDLKRSMKKRAATELVSVKQIAEQEMRKALLTGEALAALPGTNAIGMILHHRRKRIPPLPKSSSFLIPDLYTRDYNNIERFLLHDSDDSKLEVNELGSVRSQGRILVWASDIQLKLLFDSEKLYMDGTFATSPPNFDQVFIIQSILHGTCVPVVYALLPDRKAATYIHLFNILFVAAKTFNKRLEPSLIMTDFEPGLEKAIRLEFTEKTVQKRCFFHFTQSIYRHVQSLGLSSVYLNNIMFRSVIRQLMALALVPEEFVPLLFSNLAQELDDSERDELSAIFKYFADYWMCPMPMWNVYKISDRTNNFCEGYNNRFTTRLNKKHPNIWIFINAIQKEIQTVHHLIFQINCGMKPRTKRPKSKIADQRMKELYERFDKKQIDPQELLKELSFFVASGK
;
A
#
# COMPACT_ATOMS: atom_id res chain seq x y z
N MET A 1 -11.59 -12.77 -73.12
CA MET A 1 -10.97 -12.25 -74.36
C MET A 1 -11.04 -10.74 -74.27
N GLU A 2 -9.88 -10.08 -74.38
CA GLU A 2 -9.63 -8.71 -74.89
C GLU A 2 -10.44 -7.54 -74.28
N SER A 3 -9.89 -6.37 -73.94
CA SER A 3 -8.73 -5.67 -74.47
C SER A 3 -8.37 -4.46 -73.60
N LYS A 4 -7.09 -4.08 -73.65
CA LYS A 4 -6.44 -2.92 -73.02
C LYS A 4 -6.99 -1.59 -73.54
N LYS A 5 -6.95 -0.53 -72.72
CA LYS A 5 -6.65 0.85 -73.18
C LYS A 5 -5.81 1.61 -72.14
N LEU A 6 -4.62 2.03 -72.59
CA LEU A 6 -3.77 3.06 -72.00
C LEU A 6 -4.33 4.46 -72.30
N ALA A 7 -4.09 5.41 -71.39
CA ALA A 7 -4.01 6.85 -71.65
C ALA A 7 -2.92 7.38 -70.69
N VAL A 8 -1.69 7.68 -71.13
CA VAL A 8 -1.20 8.86 -71.89
C VAL A 8 -1.45 10.19 -71.18
N ILE A 9 -0.30 10.76 -70.83
CA ILE A 9 0.07 12.01 -70.16
C ILE A 9 -0.47 13.24 -70.91
N HIS A 10 -0.93 14.25 -70.16
CA HIS A 10 -0.98 15.64 -70.61
C HIS A 10 -0.07 16.49 -69.72
N GLU A 11 1.02 16.96 -70.30
CA GLU A 11 1.81 18.09 -69.81
C GLU A 11 0.99 19.37 -69.98
N THR A 12 1.09 20.28 -69.01
CA THR A 12 0.69 21.68 -69.21
C THR A 12 1.77 22.56 -68.59
N GLN A 13 2.61 23.10 -69.47
CA GLN A 13 3.51 24.22 -69.19
C GLN A 13 2.67 25.44 -68.79
N CYS A 14 3.04 26.10 -67.69
CA CYS A 14 2.61 27.46 -67.39
C CYS A 14 3.84 28.36 -67.25
N LEU A 15 3.79 29.45 -68.01
CA LEU A 15 4.82 30.44 -68.32
C LEU A 15 5.20 31.27 -67.08
N LEU A 16 6.51 31.55 -66.96
CA LEU A 16 7.07 32.57 -66.06
C LEU A 16 6.90 33.97 -66.68
N PRO A 17 6.57 35.00 -65.88
CA PRO A 17 6.90 36.38 -66.20
C PRO A 17 8.16 36.83 -65.45
N SER A 18 9.08 37.43 -66.19
CA SER A 18 10.28 38.11 -65.74
C SER A 18 9.97 39.50 -65.15
N GLN A 19 10.41 39.77 -63.93
CA GLN A 19 10.78 41.12 -63.46
C GLN A 19 12.04 41.03 -62.59
N SER A 20 12.97 41.94 -62.85
CA SER A 20 14.30 42.05 -62.25
C SER A 20 14.30 43.05 -61.08
N PRO A 21 15.45 43.39 -60.46
CA PRO A 21 15.75 43.07 -59.07
C PRO A 21 15.79 44.32 -58.17
N GLU A 22 15.35 44.21 -56.92
CA GLU A 22 15.87 44.98 -55.77
C GLU A 22 14.99 44.69 -54.57
N GLN A 23 15.38 43.70 -53.77
CA GLN A 23 14.99 43.65 -52.36
C GLN A 23 16.04 42.83 -51.62
N SER A 24 16.82 43.55 -50.82
CA SER A 24 17.77 43.06 -49.85
C SER A 24 17.12 42.03 -48.92
N PHE A 25 17.31 40.74 -49.21
CA PHE A 25 17.00 39.69 -48.24
C PHE A 25 18.10 39.68 -47.18
N LEU A 26 17.80 40.36 -46.08
CA LEU A 26 18.44 40.18 -44.79
C LEU A 26 18.55 38.66 -44.51
N LEU A 27 19.78 38.19 -44.31
CA LEU A 27 20.07 36.86 -43.78
C LEU A 27 19.19 36.60 -42.56
N PRO A 28 18.40 35.51 -42.51
CA PRO A 28 17.63 35.19 -41.32
C PRO A 28 18.59 34.96 -40.16
N SER A 29 18.42 35.80 -39.14
CA SER A 29 18.97 35.68 -37.80
C SER A 29 19.15 34.23 -37.35
N LEU A 30 20.38 33.89 -36.99
CA LEU A 30 20.80 32.65 -36.33
C LEU A 30 19.75 32.19 -35.31
N VAL A 31 18.99 31.15 -35.66
CA VAL A 31 18.13 30.43 -34.73
C VAL A 31 19.04 29.91 -33.62
N LYS A 32 18.83 30.36 -32.37
CA LYS A 32 19.56 29.84 -31.22
C LYS A 32 19.34 28.32 -31.17
N PRO A 33 20.40 27.50 -31.20
CA PRO A 33 20.28 26.05 -31.16
C PRO A 33 19.62 25.59 -29.85
N THR A 34 18.57 24.76 -29.97
CA THR A 34 17.88 24.17 -28.81
C THR A 34 18.74 23.08 -28.19
N ILE A 35 19.43 23.40 -27.10
CA ILE A 35 20.24 22.44 -26.35
C ILE A 35 19.31 21.57 -25.49
N THR A 36 19.24 20.29 -25.79
CA THR A 36 18.74 19.26 -24.88
C THR A 36 19.89 18.35 -24.47
N LYS A 37 20.01 18.05 -23.17
CA LYS A 37 21.07 17.20 -22.59
C LYS A 37 20.52 15.85 -22.10
N PRO A 38 20.32 14.89 -23.01
CA PRO A 38 19.87 13.56 -22.66
C PRO A 38 21.06 12.65 -22.25
N PRO A 39 21.15 12.05 -21.05
CA PRO A 39 22.32 11.22 -20.65
C PRO A 39 22.41 9.88 -21.42
N SER A 40 23.48 9.54 -22.16
CA SER A 40 23.47 8.33 -23.01
C SER A 40 23.32 6.99 -22.24
N ASN A 41 22.91 5.94 -22.97
CA ASN A 41 22.81 4.56 -22.45
C ASN A 41 24.13 3.99 -21.87
N LYS A 42 25.27 4.64 -22.11
CA LYS A 42 26.62 4.26 -21.64
C LYS A 42 27.26 5.33 -20.73
N GLY A 43 26.49 6.29 -20.21
CA GLY A 43 26.97 7.32 -19.28
C GLY A 43 27.71 8.51 -19.92
N LYS A 44 27.92 8.50 -21.25
CA LYS A 44 28.45 9.67 -21.97
C LYS A 44 27.37 10.73 -22.18
N LEU A 45 27.74 12.01 -22.05
CA LEU A 45 26.84 13.13 -22.30
C LEU A 45 26.48 13.22 -23.79
N MET A 46 25.27 13.69 -24.08
CA MET A 46 24.78 13.93 -25.44
C MET A 46 24.30 15.36 -25.57
N LEU A 47 24.41 15.87 -26.80
CA LEU A 47 23.98 17.20 -27.21
C LEU A 47 23.15 17.07 -28.49
N ILE A 48 22.08 17.85 -28.60
CA ILE A 48 21.23 17.90 -29.80
C ILE A 48 21.26 19.31 -30.36
N VAL A 49 21.48 19.40 -31.66
CA VAL A 49 21.50 20.67 -32.41
C VAL A 49 20.85 20.40 -33.76
N ASN A 50 19.79 21.16 -34.09
CA ASN A 50 19.13 21.13 -35.41
C ASN A 50 18.74 19.71 -35.89
N GLY A 51 18.27 18.83 -34.99
CA GLY A 51 17.87 17.46 -35.34
C GLY A 51 19.02 16.45 -35.46
N TYR A 52 20.28 16.89 -35.25
CA TYR A 52 21.45 16.04 -35.21
C TYR A 52 21.87 15.74 -33.77
N SER A 53 22.24 14.48 -33.51
CA SER A 53 22.70 14.05 -32.19
C SER A 53 24.23 13.92 -32.13
N PHE A 54 24.81 14.47 -31.07
CA PHE A 54 26.24 14.47 -30.81
C PHE A 54 26.54 13.84 -29.45
N GLN A 55 27.68 13.16 -29.35
CA GLN A 55 28.19 12.56 -28.13
C GLN A 55 29.45 13.28 -27.67
N LEU A 56 29.55 13.54 -26.36
CA LEU A 56 30.78 14.09 -25.78
C LEU A 56 31.92 13.09 -26.01
N LYS A 57 32.93 13.55 -26.75
CA LYS A 57 34.16 12.82 -27.00
C LYS A 57 35.10 13.08 -25.83
N ASN A 58 35.67 14.28 -25.77
CA ASN A 58 36.71 14.68 -24.82
C ASN A 58 36.55 16.17 -24.42
N PHE A 59 37.37 16.62 -23.49
CA PHE A 59 37.60 18.05 -23.24
C PHE A 59 38.92 18.51 -23.88
N ASN A 60 39.12 19.82 -24.05
CA ASN A 60 40.44 20.38 -24.36
C ASN A 60 41.42 20.19 -23.21
N ARG A 61 42.71 20.45 -23.50
CA ARG A 61 43.83 20.23 -22.56
C ARG A 61 43.61 20.94 -21.23
N ASN A 62 42.97 22.11 -21.25
CA ASN A 62 42.70 22.94 -20.07
C ASN A 62 41.30 22.70 -19.46
N LYS A 63 40.53 21.73 -19.96
CA LYS A 63 39.16 21.40 -19.53
C LYS A 63 38.14 22.54 -19.58
N THR A 64 38.37 23.56 -20.40
CA THR A 64 37.46 24.70 -20.60
C THR A 64 36.51 24.51 -21.78
N VAL A 65 36.78 23.56 -22.68
CA VAL A 65 36.00 23.31 -23.90
C VAL A 65 35.60 21.84 -24.00
N LYS A 66 34.35 21.58 -24.37
CA LYS A 66 33.78 20.25 -24.65
C LYS A 66 33.78 19.97 -26.14
N PHE A 67 34.34 18.83 -26.55
CA PHE A 67 34.31 18.34 -27.93
C PHE A 67 33.21 17.32 -28.12
N TRP A 68 32.25 17.62 -29.00
CA TRP A 68 31.11 16.79 -29.32
C TRP A 68 31.26 16.22 -30.72
N ARG A 69 31.09 14.90 -30.90
CA ARG A 69 31.16 14.25 -32.22
C ARG A 69 29.78 13.74 -32.61
N CYS A 70 29.40 13.89 -33.89
CA CYS A 70 28.16 13.32 -34.40
C CYS A 70 28.09 11.81 -34.10
N THR A 71 26.90 11.31 -33.73
CA THR A 71 26.74 9.89 -33.37
C THR A 71 26.69 8.95 -34.57
N ASN A 72 26.41 9.46 -35.77
CA ASN A 72 26.49 8.65 -36.98
C ASN A 72 27.96 8.30 -37.28
N LYS A 73 28.28 7.01 -37.37
CA LYS A 73 29.66 6.52 -37.53
C LYS A 73 30.30 6.96 -38.84
N SER A 74 29.51 7.13 -39.90
CA SER A 74 29.98 7.64 -41.20
C SER A 74 30.14 9.17 -41.21
N CYS A 75 29.65 9.87 -40.18
CA CYS A 75 29.74 11.31 -40.06
C CYS A 75 30.96 11.72 -39.23
N ASN A 76 31.71 12.70 -39.74
CA ASN A 76 32.90 13.23 -39.10
C ASN A 76 32.71 14.61 -38.45
N VAL A 77 31.47 15.13 -38.43
CA VAL A 77 31.17 16.45 -37.85
C VAL A 77 31.45 16.46 -36.35
N ILE A 78 32.12 17.53 -35.91
CA ILE A 78 32.47 17.82 -34.51
C ILE A 78 31.94 19.21 -34.17
N MET A 79 31.57 19.44 -32.91
CA MET A 79 31.14 20.74 -32.38
C MET A 79 31.82 21.05 -31.05
N HIS A 80 32.04 22.33 -30.76
CA HIS A 80 32.73 22.80 -29.56
C HIS A 80 31.81 23.69 -28.70
N THR A 81 31.66 23.35 -27.42
CA THR A 81 30.95 24.21 -26.45
C THR A 81 31.82 24.55 -25.25
N ASN A 82 31.53 25.65 -24.56
CA ASN A 82 32.15 25.98 -23.27
C ASN A 82 31.57 25.09 -22.15
N LEU A 83 32.01 25.30 -20.91
CA LEU A 83 31.52 24.54 -19.76
C LEU A 83 30.03 24.78 -19.48
N ASP A 84 29.53 25.97 -19.79
CA ASP A 84 28.12 26.38 -19.68
C ASP A 84 27.27 25.95 -20.89
N ASP A 85 27.89 25.22 -21.83
CA ASP A 85 27.30 24.69 -23.05
C ASP A 85 26.90 25.74 -24.11
N GLU A 86 27.47 26.93 -24.05
CA GLU A 86 27.42 27.91 -25.13
C GLU A 86 28.42 27.54 -26.23
N PHE A 87 28.05 27.81 -27.49
CA PHE A 87 28.86 27.45 -28.65
C PHE A 87 30.08 28.34 -28.76
N ILE A 88 31.27 27.74 -28.69
CA ILE A 88 32.55 28.46 -28.89
C ILE A 88 32.90 28.50 -30.38
N GLN A 89 32.64 27.40 -31.09
CA GLN A 89 32.92 27.29 -32.52
C GLN A 89 31.85 26.42 -33.18
N PHE A 90 31.09 27.04 -34.08
CA PHE A 90 30.08 26.37 -34.89
C PHE A 90 30.75 25.91 -36.20
N SER A 91 31.44 24.77 -36.17
CA SER A 91 32.21 24.28 -37.34
C SER A 91 31.38 23.50 -38.35
N ALA A 92 30.04 23.58 -38.30
CA ALA A 92 29.21 22.85 -39.24
C ALA A 92 27.91 23.60 -39.55
N THR A 93 27.74 23.96 -40.82
CA THR A 93 26.42 24.23 -41.39
C THR A 93 25.69 22.90 -41.60
N ILE A 94 24.36 22.93 -41.75
CA ILE A 94 23.53 21.73 -42.01
C ILE A 94 24.08 20.88 -43.18
N SER A 95 24.80 21.51 -44.12
CA SER A 95 25.46 20.92 -45.28
C SER A 95 26.63 19.97 -44.99
N ASP A 96 27.22 19.99 -43.80
CA ASP A 96 28.46 19.24 -43.52
C ASP A 96 28.17 17.82 -42.99
N HIS A 97 26.89 17.53 -42.73
CA HIS A 97 26.45 16.18 -42.40
C HIS A 97 26.22 15.38 -43.69
N CYS A 98 26.88 14.22 -43.80
CA CYS A 98 26.66 13.25 -44.87
C CYS A 98 25.38 12.42 -44.71
N HIS A 99 24.42 12.90 -43.90
CA HIS A 99 23.18 12.22 -43.61
C HIS A 99 22.10 13.22 -43.19
N LEU A 100 20.85 12.82 -43.38
CA LEU A 100 19.69 13.57 -42.93
C LEU A 100 19.59 13.56 -41.39
N PRO A 101 18.97 14.59 -40.78
CA PRO A 101 18.63 14.56 -39.37
C PRO A 101 17.61 13.45 -39.09
N ASP A 102 17.68 12.85 -37.90
CA ASP A 102 16.81 11.75 -37.48
C ASP A 102 16.18 12.07 -36.10
N PRO A 103 15.15 12.93 -36.08
CA PRO A 103 14.46 13.28 -34.83
C PRO A 103 13.70 12.09 -34.24
N ALA A 104 13.24 11.16 -35.07
CA ALA A 104 12.49 9.97 -34.66
C ALA A 104 13.35 9.01 -33.81
N ASP A 105 14.60 8.74 -34.20
CA ASP A 105 15.54 7.94 -33.40
C ASP A 105 15.81 8.59 -32.04
N TYR A 106 15.83 9.92 -31.95
CA TYR A 106 15.97 10.61 -30.68
C TYR A 106 14.77 10.38 -29.76
N GLU A 107 13.55 10.61 -30.24
CA GLU A 107 12.33 10.39 -29.45
C GLU A 107 12.28 8.95 -28.92
N VAL A 108 12.61 7.97 -29.76
CA VAL A 108 12.71 6.56 -29.38
C VAL A 108 13.78 6.32 -28.32
N ARG A 109 14.95 6.96 -28.44
CA ARG A 109 16.05 6.82 -27.46
C ARG A 109 15.71 7.45 -26.12
N ASP A 110 15.06 8.60 -26.11
CA ASP A 110 14.67 9.27 -24.86
C ASP A 110 13.58 8.49 -24.13
N LEU A 111 12.57 8.01 -24.85
CA LEU A 111 11.57 7.08 -24.31
C LEU A 111 12.23 5.82 -23.73
N LYS A 112 13.11 5.16 -24.49
CA LYS A 112 13.86 3.98 -24.00
C LYS A 112 14.67 4.30 -22.75
N ARG A 113 15.26 5.49 -22.64
CA ARG A 113 15.98 5.90 -21.44
C ARG A 113 15.03 6.02 -20.26
N SER A 114 13.92 6.75 -20.41
CA SER A 114 12.96 6.94 -19.33
C SER A 114 12.46 5.58 -18.83
N MET A 115 12.05 4.70 -19.74
CA MET A 115 11.66 3.33 -19.41
C MET A 115 12.78 2.56 -18.68
N LYS A 116 14.04 2.62 -19.16
CA LYS A 116 15.17 1.93 -18.51
C LYS A 116 15.49 2.47 -17.12
N LYS A 117 15.40 3.79 -16.93
CA LYS A 117 15.60 4.44 -15.64
C LYS A 117 14.56 3.93 -14.64
N ARG A 118 13.28 4.01 -15.02
CA ARG A 118 12.16 3.51 -14.23
C ARG A 118 12.26 2.01 -13.95
N ALA A 119 12.60 1.19 -14.96
CA ALA A 119 12.73 -0.26 -14.78
C ALA A 119 13.90 -0.68 -13.88
N ALA A 120 14.90 0.18 -13.68
CA ALA A 120 16.02 -0.08 -12.77
C ALA A 120 15.70 0.29 -11.31
N THR A 121 14.73 1.17 -11.07
CA THR A 121 14.44 1.75 -9.74
C THR A 121 13.05 1.40 -9.22
N GLU A 122 12.09 1.12 -10.10
CA GLU A 122 10.70 0.88 -9.75
C GLU A 122 10.35 -0.61 -9.81
N LEU A 123 9.45 -1.02 -8.92
CA LEU A 123 8.98 -2.41 -8.82
C LEU A 123 7.70 -2.69 -9.64
N VAL A 124 7.08 -1.64 -10.22
CA VAL A 124 5.90 -1.77 -11.12
C VAL A 124 6.25 -2.50 -12.40
N SER A 125 5.29 -3.24 -12.97
CA SER A 125 5.55 -4.17 -14.07
C SER A 125 6.19 -3.49 -15.27
N VAL A 126 7.07 -4.21 -15.97
CA VAL A 126 7.74 -3.70 -17.19
C VAL A 126 6.72 -3.22 -18.22
N LYS A 127 5.59 -3.94 -18.35
CA LYS A 127 4.46 -3.56 -19.20
C LYS A 127 3.85 -2.23 -18.77
N GLN A 128 3.57 -2.02 -17.48
CA GLN A 128 3.04 -0.77 -16.96
C GLN A 128 4.00 0.41 -17.18
N ILE A 129 5.30 0.21 -16.96
CA ILE A 129 6.31 1.23 -17.23
C ILE A 129 6.28 1.61 -18.71
N ALA A 130 6.27 0.61 -19.60
CA ALA A 130 6.24 0.86 -21.04
C ALA A 130 4.97 1.62 -21.46
N GLU A 131 3.79 1.17 -21.03
CA GLU A 131 2.51 1.80 -21.36
C GLU A 131 2.39 3.24 -20.82
N GLN A 132 2.89 3.51 -19.62
CA GLN A 132 2.86 4.85 -19.03
C GLN A 132 3.83 5.79 -19.74
N GLU A 133 5.05 5.34 -20.01
CA GLU A 133 6.03 6.18 -20.70
C GLU A 133 5.66 6.41 -22.17
N MET A 134 5.09 5.41 -22.86
CA MET A 134 4.55 5.60 -24.21
C MET A 134 3.43 6.65 -24.24
N ARG A 135 2.51 6.62 -23.26
CA ARG A 135 1.46 7.64 -23.15
C ARG A 135 1.99 9.05 -22.89
N LYS A 136 3.09 9.18 -22.15
CA LYS A 136 3.71 10.48 -21.85
C LYS A 136 4.53 11.04 -23.00
N ALA A 137 5.14 10.18 -23.82
CA ALA A 137 6.17 10.58 -24.76
C ALA A 137 5.68 11.32 -26.02
N LEU A 138 4.35 11.40 -26.25
CA LEU A 138 3.73 12.13 -27.37
C LEU A 138 4.52 12.00 -28.70
N LEU A 139 4.84 10.76 -29.06
CA LEU A 139 5.74 10.45 -30.18
C LEU A 139 5.11 10.81 -31.54
N THR A 140 5.96 11.19 -32.48
CA THR A 140 5.59 11.33 -33.89
C THR A 140 5.28 9.98 -34.54
N GLY A 141 4.55 10.00 -35.66
CA GLY A 141 4.25 8.78 -36.43
C GLY A 141 5.50 8.02 -36.90
N GLU A 142 6.54 8.77 -37.27
CA GLU A 142 7.86 8.23 -37.65
C GLU A 142 8.54 7.54 -36.46
N ALA A 143 8.53 8.17 -35.28
CA ALA A 143 9.08 7.57 -34.06
C ALA A 143 8.31 6.31 -33.61
N LEU A 144 6.99 6.31 -33.77
CA LEU A 144 6.15 5.13 -33.51
C LEU A 144 6.52 3.96 -34.44
N ALA A 145 6.74 4.24 -35.73
CA ALA A 145 7.17 3.22 -36.70
C ALA A 145 8.59 2.68 -36.41
N ALA A 146 9.48 3.52 -35.87
CA ALA A 146 10.84 3.15 -35.48
C ALA A 146 10.96 2.45 -34.12
N LEU A 147 9.86 2.34 -33.34
CA LEU A 147 9.89 1.66 -32.05
C LEU A 147 10.09 0.14 -32.21
N PRO A 148 10.96 -0.48 -31.40
CA PRO A 148 11.02 -1.93 -31.35
C PRO A 148 9.71 -2.52 -30.84
N GLY A 149 9.39 -3.74 -31.30
CA GLY A 149 8.24 -4.49 -30.80
C GLY A 149 8.27 -4.64 -29.27
N THR A 150 7.07 -4.78 -28.68
CA THR A 150 6.83 -4.84 -27.23
C THR A 150 7.68 -5.88 -26.51
N ASN A 151 7.95 -7.03 -27.13
CA ASN A 151 8.81 -8.09 -26.58
C ASN A 151 10.28 -7.65 -26.41
N ALA A 152 10.83 -6.93 -27.40
CA ALA A 152 12.21 -6.43 -27.33
C ALA A 152 12.37 -5.37 -26.24
N ILE A 153 11.36 -4.48 -26.10
CA ILE A 153 11.28 -3.52 -25.00
C ILE A 153 11.22 -4.27 -23.66
N GLY A 154 10.39 -5.31 -23.58
CA GLY A 154 10.28 -6.19 -22.41
C GLY A 154 11.62 -6.76 -21.96
N MET A 155 12.35 -7.42 -22.87
CA MET A 155 13.65 -8.04 -22.56
C MET A 155 14.69 -7.01 -22.08
N ILE A 156 14.76 -5.84 -22.70
CA ILE A 156 15.68 -4.77 -22.33
C ILE A 156 15.42 -4.29 -20.90
N LEU A 157 14.14 -4.13 -20.55
CA LEU A 157 13.74 -3.65 -19.23
C LEU A 157 13.89 -4.74 -18.16
N HIS A 158 13.62 -6.01 -18.50
CA HIS A 158 13.89 -7.15 -17.63
C HIS A 158 15.38 -7.27 -17.27
N HIS A 159 16.29 -7.03 -18.21
CA HIS A 159 17.73 -7.02 -17.93
C HIS A 159 18.12 -5.92 -16.92
N ARG A 160 17.43 -4.77 -16.93
CA ARG A 160 17.68 -3.67 -15.99
C ARG A 160 17.17 -3.94 -14.58
N ARG A 161 16.16 -4.80 -14.43
CA ARG A 161 15.66 -5.29 -13.14
C ARG A 161 16.61 -6.22 -12.39
N LYS A 162 17.68 -6.74 -13.02
CA LYS A 162 18.72 -7.53 -12.32
C LYS A 162 19.41 -6.78 -11.16
N ARG A 163 19.18 -5.46 -11.04
CA ARG A 163 19.61 -4.65 -9.88
C ARG A 163 18.69 -4.78 -8.66
N ILE A 164 17.49 -5.35 -8.83
CA ILE A 164 16.60 -5.73 -7.74
C ILE A 164 17.06 -7.10 -7.23
N PRO A 165 17.11 -7.33 -5.92
CA PRO A 165 17.51 -8.64 -5.39
C PRO A 165 16.63 -9.76 -5.94
N PRO A 166 17.18 -10.98 -6.08
CA PRO A 166 16.40 -12.12 -6.53
C PRO A 166 15.21 -12.36 -5.60
N LEU A 167 14.13 -12.91 -6.13
CA LEU A 167 13.00 -13.32 -5.30
C LEU A 167 13.45 -14.46 -4.38
N PRO A 168 13.23 -14.34 -3.07
CA PRO A 168 13.61 -15.39 -2.16
C PRO A 168 12.71 -16.60 -2.35
N LYS A 169 13.30 -17.80 -2.28
CA LYS A 169 12.59 -19.08 -2.40
C LYS A 169 12.04 -19.57 -1.06
N SER A 170 12.51 -19.00 0.05
CA SER A 170 12.08 -19.30 1.41
C SER A 170 12.05 -18.00 2.24
N SER A 171 11.65 -18.09 3.50
CA SER A 171 11.71 -16.97 4.44
C SER A 171 13.14 -16.59 4.84
N SER A 172 14.14 -17.44 4.59
CA SER A 172 15.56 -17.13 4.83
C SER A 172 16.18 -16.45 3.60
N PHE A 173 16.47 -15.16 3.74
CA PHE A 173 17.09 -14.34 2.69
C PHE A 173 17.66 -13.05 3.26
N LEU A 174 18.73 -12.54 2.64
CA LEU A 174 19.31 -11.27 3.05
C LEU A 174 18.42 -10.10 2.59
N ILE A 175 18.10 -9.19 3.51
CA ILE A 175 17.44 -7.92 3.20
C ILE A 175 18.54 -6.89 2.96
N PRO A 176 18.69 -6.34 1.74
CA PRO A 176 19.67 -5.29 1.48
C PRO A 176 19.40 -4.04 2.31
N ASP A 177 20.44 -3.28 2.64
CA ASP A 177 20.36 -2.08 3.47
C ASP A 177 19.30 -1.06 2.99
N LEU A 178 19.16 -0.89 1.67
CA LEU A 178 18.13 -0.04 1.05
C LEU A 178 16.71 -0.36 1.52
N TYR A 179 16.45 -1.60 1.91
CA TYR A 179 15.15 -2.11 2.37
C TYR A 179 15.02 -2.13 3.90
N THR A 180 16.06 -1.69 4.62
CA THR A 180 16.06 -1.56 6.09
C THR A 180 15.83 -0.13 6.57
N ARG A 181 15.97 0.85 5.66
CA ARG A 181 15.85 2.29 5.88
C ARG A 181 14.64 2.88 5.16
N ASP A 182 14.13 4.00 5.67
CA ASP A 182 12.98 4.69 5.10
C ASP A 182 13.23 5.09 3.63
N TYR A 183 12.21 5.58 2.92
CA TYR A 183 12.33 5.85 1.48
C TYR A 183 13.39 6.93 1.16
N ASN A 184 13.75 7.80 2.11
CA ASN A 184 14.83 8.77 1.97
C ASN A 184 16.21 8.21 2.36
N ASN A 185 16.27 6.96 2.84
CA ASN A 185 17.46 6.25 3.31
C ASN A 185 18.16 6.91 4.52
N ILE A 186 17.38 7.62 5.35
CA ILE A 186 17.84 8.38 6.52
C ILE A 186 17.65 7.53 7.79
N GLU A 187 16.41 7.12 8.08
CA GLU A 187 16.07 6.46 9.33
C GLU A 187 15.92 4.95 9.13
N ARG A 188 16.44 4.15 10.07
CA ARG A 188 16.20 2.70 10.07
C ARG A 188 14.75 2.46 10.52
N PHE A 189 13.96 1.80 9.70
CA PHE A 189 12.56 1.48 10.01
C PHE A 189 12.32 -0.03 10.17
N LEU A 190 13.24 -0.87 9.68
CA LEU A 190 13.27 -2.30 10.02
C LEU A 190 13.77 -2.42 11.47
N LEU A 191 12.81 -2.54 12.38
CA LEU A 191 13.02 -2.65 13.81
C LEU A 191 13.70 -3.98 14.15
N HIS A 192 13.21 -5.09 13.57
CA HIS A 192 13.72 -6.41 13.89
C HIS A 192 13.67 -7.38 12.69
N ASP A 193 14.66 -8.26 12.65
CA ASP A 193 14.79 -9.35 11.68
C ASP A 193 15.29 -10.60 12.42
N SER A 194 14.39 -11.54 12.72
CA SER A 194 14.70 -12.74 13.51
C SER A 194 15.26 -13.88 12.66
N ASP A 195 16.02 -13.57 11.61
CA ASP A 195 16.61 -14.59 10.73
C ASP A 195 17.51 -15.54 11.53
N ASP A 196 17.00 -16.74 11.81
CA ASP A 196 17.68 -17.79 12.58
C ASP A 196 19.03 -18.20 11.97
N SER A 197 19.27 -17.91 10.69
CA SER A 197 20.58 -18.15 10.05
C SER A 197 21.71 -17.27 10.59
N LYS A 198 21.39 -16.24 11.38
CA LYS A 198 22.36 -15.36 12.07
C LYS A 198 22.62 -15.79 13.52
N LEU A 199 21.89 -16.77 14.05
CA LEU A 199 22.12 -17.28 15.40
C LEU A 199 23.28 -18.29 15.35
N GLU A 200 24.37 -17.99 16.06
CA GLU A 200 25.44 -18.96 16.30
C GLU A 200 24.84 -20.20 17.00
N VAL A 201 25.26 -21.37 16.53
CA VAL A 201 24.78 -22.65 17.04
C VAL A 201 25.26 -22.81 18.48
N ASN A 202 24.36 -22.72 19.46
CA ASN A 202 24.71 -23.09 20.83
C ASN A 202 24.98 -24.61 20.89
N GLU A 203 25.94 -25.03 21.72
CA GLU A 203 26.51 -26.40 21.83
C GLU A 203 25.50 -27.54 22.10
N LEU A 204 24.21 -27.26 22.24
CA LEU A 204 23.14 -28.25 22.46
C LEU A 204 22.27 -28.58 21.24
N GLY A 205 22.64 -28.14 20.03
CA GLY A 205 22.19 -28.79 18.77
C GLY A 205 20.69 -28.79 18.44
N SER A 206 19.86 -27.96 19.07
CA SER A 206 18.43 -27.85 18.73
C SER A 206 17.97 -26.39 18.70
N VAL A 207 18.23 -25.71 17.59
CA VAL A 207 17.48 -24.49 17.24
C VAL A 207 16.24 -24.95 16.50
N ARG A 208 15.11 -25.11 17.21
CA ARG A 208 13.81 -25.17 16.56
C ARG A 208 13.57 -23.81 15.93
N SER A 209 13.70 -23.69 14.61
CA SER A 209 13.40 -22.43 13.91
C SER A 209 11.96 -22.04 14.22
N GLN A 210 11.75 -20.94 14.95
CA GLN A 210 10.41 -20.44 15.27
C GLN A 210 9.74 -19.79 14.05
N GLY A 211 10.43 -19.79 12.90
CA GLY A 211 10.03 -19.10 11.69
C GLY A 211 10.45 -17.64 11.79
N ARG A 212 10.88 -17.07 10.65
CA ARG A 212 11.39 -15.70 10.61
C ARG A 212 10.25 -14.69 10.84
N ILE A 213 10.50 -13.71 11.71
CA ILE A 213 9.67 -12.55 11.96
C ILE A 213 10.41 -11.31 11.45
N LEU A 214 9.72 -10.48 10.68
CA LEU A 214 10.21 -9.18 10.26
C LEU A 214 9.29 -8.10 10.84
N VAL A 215 9.85 -7.12 11.53
CA VAL A 215 9.08 -6.05 12.21
C VAL A 215 9.54 -4.70 11.71
N TRP A 216 8.57 -3.87 11.30
CA TRP A 216 8.79 -2.50 10.86
C TRP A 216 8.01 -1.52 11.73
N ALA A 217 8.74 -0.55 12.27
CA ALA A 217 8.22 0.60 12.98
C ALA A 217 9.31 1.68 13.00
N SER A 218 8.93 2.93 12.77
CA SER A 218 9.80 4.09 12.98
C SER A 218 9.75 4.58 14.42
N ASP A 219 10.73 5.38 14.85
CA ASP A 219 10.76 5.96 16.20
C ASP A 219 9.52 6.80 16.52
N ILE A 220 8.99 7.53 15.54
CA ILE A 220 7.74 8.31 15.69
C ILE A 220 6.55 7.38 15.99
N GLN A 221 6.46 6.26 15.27
CA GLN A 221 5.40 5.28 15.48
C GLN A 221 5.58 4.52 16.80
N LEU A 222 6.80 4.18 17.19
CA LEU A 222 7.10 3.52 18.46
C LEU A 222 6.76 4.41 19.65
N LYS A 223 7.09 5.71 19.61
CA LYS A 223 6.65 6.66 20.63
C LYS A 223 5.13 6.66 20.76
N LEU A 224 4.40 6.74 19.64
CA LEU A 224 2.94 6.68 19.64
C LEU A 224 2.41 5.33 20.16
N LEU A 225 3.04 4.21 19.82
CA LEU A 225 2.69 2.88 20.32
C LEU A 225 2.76 2.84 21.85
N PHE A 226 3.87 3.31 22.43
CA PHE A 226 4.11 3.26 23.87
C PHE A 226 3.28 4.27 24.67
N ASP A 227 2.85 5.37 24.03
CA ASP A 227 1.98 6.39 24.64
C ASP A 227 0.49 6.09 24.50
N SER A 228 0.12 5.09 23.71
CA SER A 228 -1.28 4.80 23.41
C SER A 228 -1.95 4.03 24.54
N GLU A 229 -3.06 4.56 25.05
CA GLU A 229 -3.92 3.84 26.00
C GLU A 229 -4.63 2.63 25.36
N LYS A 230 -4.97 2.74 24.08
CA LYS A 230 -5.74 1.73 23.35
C LYS A 230 -4.95 1.22 22.16
N LEU A 231 -4.85 -0.10 22.02
CA LEU A 231 -4.26 -0.74 20.85
C LEU A 231 -5.29 -1.60 20.13
N TYR A 232 -5.20 -1.60 18.81
CA TYR A 232 -5.99 -2.45 17.93
C TYR A 232 -5.03 -3.31 17.14
N MET A 233 -5.24 -4.62 17.19
CA MET A 233 -4.36 -5.58 16.54
C MET A 233 -5.17 -6.43 15.57
N ASP A 234 -4.67 -6.54 14.34
CA ASP A 234 -5.38 -7.23 13.26
C ASP A 234 -4.41 -7.90 12.28
N GLY A 235 -4.76 -9.11 11.84
CA GLY A 235 -4.01 -9.89 10.86
C GLY A 235 -4.63 -9.77 9.47
N THR A 236 -3.82 -9.59 8.43
CA THR A 236 -4.27 -9.60 7.04
C THR A 236 -3.48 -10.59 6.18
N PHE A 237 -4.22 -11.47 5.50
CA PHE A 237 -3.67 -12.63 4.79
C PHE A 237 -3.38 -12.35 3.32
N ALA A 238 -4.32 -11.68 2.63
CA ALA A 238 -4.23 -11.47 1.18
C ALA A 238 -3.06 -10.55 0.77
N THR A 239 -2.53 -9.77 1.71
CA THR A 239 -1.38 -8.89 1.51
C THR A 239 -0.06 -9.51 1.93
N SER A 240 -0.09 -10.69 2.57
CA SER A 240 1.10 -11.39 3.02
C SER A 240 1.94 -11.88 1.86
N PRO A 241 3.25 -11.54 1.81
CA PRO A 241 4.17 -12.13 0.85
C PRO A 241 4.27 -13.65 1.00
N PRO A 242 4.66 -14.36 -0.08
CA PRO A 242 4.99 -15.77 0.02
C PRO A 242 6.01 -16.02 1.14
N ASN A 243 5.88 -17.17 1.81
CA ASN A 243 6.68 -17.62 2.97
C ASN A 243 6.30 -17.01 4.34
N PHE A 244 5.23 -16.21 4.41
CA PHE A 244 4.65 -15.71 5.66
C PHE A 244 3.13 -15.95 5.66
N ASP A 245 2.56 -16.37 6.78
CA ASP A 245 1.12 -16.67 6.89
C ASP A 245 0.28 -15.38 6.89
N GLN A 246 0.82 -14.30 7.48
CA GLN A 246 0.09 -13.05 7.61
C GLN A 246 0.98 -11.81 7.72
N VAL A 247 0.38 -10.66 7.42
CA VAL A 247 0.85 -9.34 7.85
C VAL A 247 0.04 -8.95 9.07
N PHE A 248 0.71 -8.80 10.21
CA PHE A 248 0.11 -8.37 11.45
C PHE A 248 0.33 -6.87 11.66
N ILE A 249 -0.73 -6.15 12.03
CA ILE A 249 -0.71 -4.70 12.12
C ILE A 249 -1.21 -4.29 13.50
N ILE A 250 -0.40 -3.50 14.22
CA ILE A 250 -0.79 -2.86 15.48
C ILE A 250 -1.09 -1.39 15.18
N GLN A 251 -2.22 -0.90 15.67
CA GLN A 251 -2.71 0.45 15.45
C GLN A 251 -3.06 1.12 16.78
N SER A 252 -2.83 2.43 16.83
CA SER A 252 -3.10 3.31 17.98
C SER A 252 -4.10 4.40 17.58
N ILE A 253 -4.74 5.04 18.56
CA ILE A 253 -5.61 6.19 18.31
C ILE A 253 -4.87 7.48 18.68
N LEU A 254 -4.72 8.38 17.70
CA LEU A 254 -4.18 9.72 17.88
C LEU A 254 -5.28 10.75 17.57
N HIS A 255 -5.73 11.49 18.59
CA HIS A 255 -6.80 12.50 18.47
C HIS A 255 -8.05 12.01 17.71
N GLY A 256 -8.49 10.77 17.99
CA GLY A 256 -9.65 10.14 17.35
C GLY A 256 -9.41 9.60 15.93
N THR A 257 -8.17 9.64 15.44
CA THR A 257 -7.75 9.01 14.18
C THR A 257 -6.96 7.74 14.47
N CYS A 258 -7.31 6.64 13.80
CA CYS A 258 -6.51 5.43 13.87
C CYS A 258 -5.24 5.55 13.02
N VAL A 259 -4.10 5.19 13.62
CA VAL A 259 -2.78 5.25 13.00
C VAL A 259 -2.09 3.89 13.17
N PRO A 260 -1.64 3.24 12.08
CA PRO A 260 -0.83 2.03 12.18
C PRO A 260 0.58 2.38 12.69
N VAL A 261 1.02 1.67 13.73
CA VAL A 261 2.28 1.94 14.43
C VAL A 261 3.29 0.81 14.29
N VAL A 262 2.84 -0.42 14.04
CA VAL A 262 3.72 -1.57 13.79
C VAL A 262 3.18 -2.39 12.63
N TYR A 263 4.07 -2.84 11.76
CA TYR A 263 3.82 -3.86 10.77
C TYR A 263 4.74 -5.05 11.05
N ALA A 264 4.22 -6.27 11.03
CA ALA A 264 5.02 -7.46 11.17
C ALA A 264 4.64 -8.50 10.11
N LEU A 265 5.63 -9.16 9.52
CA LEU A 265 5.41 -10.40 8.78
C LEU A 265 5.62 -11.57 9.72
N LEU A 266 4.59 -12.38 9.91
CA LEU A 266 4.60 -13.51 10.84
C LEU A 266 4.59 -14.85 10.08
N PRO A 267 5.38 -15.84 10.52
CA PRO A 267 5.47 -17.14 9.87
C PRO A 267 4.22 -18.00 10.11
N ASP A 268 3.52 -17.80 11.22
CA ASP A 268 2.28 -18.49 11.58
C ASP A 268 1.42 -17.68 12.58
N ARG A 269 0.32 -18.28 13.04
CA ARG A 269 -0.64 -17.74 14.02
C ARG A 269 -0.53 -18.39 15.40
N LYS A 270 0.64 -18.91 15.76
CA LYS A 270 0.83 -19.55 17.07
C LYS A 270 1.08 -18.52 18.14
N ALA A 271 0.65 -18.82 19.37
CA ALA A 271 0.89 -17.97 20.53
C ALA A 271 2.39 -17.66 20.73
N ALA A 272 3.28 -18.64 20.49
CA ALA A 272 4.73 -18.44 20.60
C ALA A 272 5.26 -17.33 19.66
N THR A 273 4.71 -17.24 18.45
CA THR A 273 5.08 -16.23 17.44
C THR A 273 4.67 -14.82 17.88
N TYR A 274 3.48 -14.67 18.44
CA TYR A 274 3.02 -13.40 19.01
C TYR A 274 3.79 -13.00 20.26
N ILE A 275 4.07 -13.95 21.15
CA ILE A 275 4.92 -13.73 22.32
C ILE A 275 6.30 -13.22 21.88
N HIS A 276 6.89 -13.82 20.85
CA HIS A 276 8.15 -13.36 20.27
C HIS A 276 8.03 -11.91 19.76
N LEU A 277 6.97 -11.60 19.01
CA LEU A 277 6.70 -10.23 18.55
C LEU A 277 6.58 -9.24 19.72
N PHE A 278 5.82 -9.57 20.76
CA PHE A 278 5.65 -8.69 21.93
C PHE A 278 6.96 -8.47 22.67
N ASN A 279 7.79 -9.50 22.82
CA ASN A 279 9.12 -9.37 23.41
C ASN A 279 10.03 -8.42 22.63
N ILE A 280 10.00 -8.47 21.29
CA ILE A 280 10.71 -7.48 20.44
C ILE A 280 10.24 -6.06 20.80
N LEU A 281 8.93 -5.85 20.93
CA LEU A 281 8.35 -4.53 21.23
C LEU A 281 8.63 -4.09 22.68
N PHE A 282 8.69 -5.00 23.65
CA PHE A 282 9.08 -4.70 25.03
C PHE A 282 10.54 -4.27 25.14
N VAL A 283 11.43 -4.95 24.41
CA VAL A 283 12.84 -4.53 24.32
C VAL A 283 12.94 -3.14 23.69
N ALA A 284 12.20 -2.88 22.61
CA ALA A 284 12.12 -1.54 22.02
C ALA A 284 11.56 -0.51 23.02
N ALA A 285 10.54 -0.82 23.81
CA ALA A 285 10.01 0.12 24.81
C ALA A 285 11.09 0.55 25.82
N LYS A 286 11.92 -0.40 26.28
CA LYS A 286 13.02 -0.13 27.21
C LYS A 286 14.05 0.85 26.64
N THR A 287 14.37 0.76 25.35
CA THR A 287 15.34 1.71 24.73
C THR A 287 14.79 3.13 24.66
N PHE A 288 13.47 3.31 24.72
CA PHE A 288 12.80 4.62 24.81
C PHE A 288 12.52 5.06 26.25
N ASN A 289 13.00 4.33 27.27
CA ASN A 289 12.62 4.53 28.68
C ASN A 289 11.10 4.52 28.90
N LYS A 290 10.37 3.70 28.13
CA LYS A 290 8.91 3.52 28.23
C LYS A 290 8.56 2.07 28.52
N ARG A 291 7.27 1.85 28.77
CA ARG A 291 6.65 0.52 28.88
C ARG A 291 5.53 0.42 27.85
N LEU A 292 5.34 -0.77 27.28
CA LEU A 292 4.18 -1.08 26.47
C LEU A 292 3.09 -1.65 27.40
N GLU A 293 2.29 -0.77 27.99
CA GLU A 293 1.24 -1.13 28.96
C GLU A 293 -0.06 -0.37 28.62
N PRO A 294 -0.73 -0.70 27.49
CA PRO A 294 -2.02 -0.10 27.14
C PRO A 294 -3.10 -0.54 28.15
N SER A 295 -4.10 0.31 28.38
CA SER A 295 -5.25 -0.03 29.23
C SER A 295 -6.25 -0.95 28.52
N LEU A 296 -6.31 -0.90 27.18
CA LEU A 296 -7.20 -1.73 26.37
C LEU A 296 -6.50 -2.25 25.12
N ILE A 297 -6.58 -3.56 24.89
CA ILE A 297 -6.23 -4.18 23.61
C ILE A 297 -7.49 -4.76 22.99
N MET A 298 -7.83 -4.29 21.79
CA MET A 298 -8.93 -4.78 20.98
C MET A 298 -8.40 -5.66 19.84
N THR A 299 -8.93 -6.86 19.73
CA THR A 299 -8.49 -7.87 18.73
C THR A 299 -9.69 -8.55 18.07
N ASP A 300 -9.45 -9.31 17.01
CA ASP A 300 -10.40 -10.30 16.52
C ASP A 300 -10.38 -11.57 17.39
N PHE A 301 -11.04 -12.65 16.97
CA PHE A 301 -11.15 -13.91 17.74
C PHE A 301 -10.04 -14.91 17.39
N GLU A 302 -8.80 -14.46 17.28
CA GLU A 302 -7.68 -15.37 17.00
C GLU A 302 -7.10 -16.02 18.29
N PRO A 303 -7.15 -17.36 18.45
CA PRO A 303 -6.74 -18.03 19.69
C PRO A 303 -5.24 -17.91 20.02
N GLY A 304 -4.38 -17.85 18.99
CA GLY A 304 -2.93 -17.69 19.20
C GLY A 304 -2.61 -16.33 19.81
N LEU A 305 -3.18 -15.27 19.23
CA LEU A 305 -3.06 -13.90 19.71
C LEU A 305 -3.68 -13.71 21.09
N GLU A 306 -4.85 -14.33 21.33
CA GLU A 306 -5.48 -14.38 22.66
C GLU A 306 -4.52 -14.84 23.74
N LYS A 307 -4.01 -16.06 23.54
CA LYS A 307 -3.15 -16.73 24.51
C LYS A 307 -1.89 -15.92 24.76
N ALA A 308 -1.32 -15.31 23.71
CA ALA A 308 -0.13 -14.48 23.83
C ALA A 308 -0.38 -13.20 24.64
N ILE A 309 -1.48 -12.48 24.38
CA ILE A 309 -1.82 -11.27 25.13
C ILE A 309 -1.98 -11.58 26.62
N ARG A 310 -2.71 -12.66 26.94
CA ARG A 310 -2.93 -13.08 28.34
C ARG A 310 -1.64 -13.46 29.08
N LEU A 311 -0.62 -13.94 28.37
CA LEU A 311 0.65 -14.35 28.96
C LEU A 311 1.62 -13.18 29.13
N GLU A 312 1.60 -12.21 28.21
CA GLU A 312 2.62 -11.16 28.13
C GLU A 312 2.20 -9.82 28.74
N PHE A 313 0.90 -9.51 28.78
CA PHE A 313 0.39 -8.26 29.33
C PHE A 313 -0.10 -8.43 30.77
N THR A 314 0.01 -7.37 31.57
CA THR A 314 -0.37 -7.36 32.99
C THR A 314 -1.89 -7.27 33.15
N GLU A 315 -2.39 -7.52 34.37
CA GLU A 315 -3.82 -7.39 34.70
C GLU A 315 -4.38 -5.97 34.47
N LYS A 316 -3.52 -4.96 34.32
CA LYS A 316 -3.93 -3.59 33.97
C LYS A 316 -4.42 -3.45 32.53
N THR A 317 -4.03 -4.38 31.66
CA THR A 317 -4.42 -4.39 30.26
C THR A 317 -5.68 -5.23 30.08
N VAL A 318 -6.80 -4.57 29.80
CA VAL A 318 -8.03 -5.28 29.49
C VAL A 318 -8.00 -5.75 28.03
N GLN A 319 -8.17 -7.03 27.80
CA GLN A 319 -8.34 -7.57 26.45
C GLN A 319 -9.84 -7.64 26.09
N LYS A 320 -10.19 -7.11 24.92
CA LYS A 320 -11.55 -7.18 24.36
C LYS A 320 -11.53 -7.64 22.91
N ARG A 321 -12.67 -8.16 22.47
CA ARG A 321 -12.88 -8.65 21.11
C ARG A 321 -13.77 -7.71 20.32
N CYS A 322 -13.47 -7.61 19.04
CA CYS A 322 -14.19 -6.74 18.14
C CYS A 322 -15.67 -7.13 18.08
N PHE A 323 -16.55 -6.18 18.43
CA PHE A 323 -18.00 -6.36 18.40
C PHE A 323 -18.51 -6.78 17.02
N PHE A 324 -17.92 -6.25 15.94
CA PHE A 324 -18.30 -6.63 14.58
C PHE A 324 -18.02 -8.11 14.29
N HIS A 325 -16.87 -8.63 14.72
CA HIS A 325 -16.53 -10.04 14.54
C HIS A 325 -17.45 -10.95 15.38
N PHE A 326 -17.82 -10.52 16.58
CA PHE A 326 -18.77 -11.22 17.44
C PHE A 326 -20.14 -11.35 16.77
N THR A 327 -20.75 -10.24 16.35
CA THR A 327 -22.06 -10.25 15.70
C THR A 327 -22.03 -10.98 14.36
N GLN A 328 -20.95 -10.83 13.60
CA GLN A 328 -20.76 -11.54 12.33
C GLN A 328 -20.67 -13.06 12.52
N SER A 329 -20.09 -13.53 13.63
CA SER A 329 -19.97 -14.96 13.94
C SER A 329 -21.33 -15.57 14.27
N ILE A 330 -22.15 -14.87 15.06
CA ILE A 330 -23.54 -15.27 15.32
C ILE A 330 -24.34 -15.33 14.02
N TYR A 331 -24.24 -14.31 13.16
CA TYR A 331 -24.96 -14.31 11.89
C TYR A 331 -24.48 -15.42 10.94
N ARG A 332 -23.18 -15.71 10.88
CA ARG A 332 -22.65 -16.85 10.10
C ARG A 332 -23.21 -18.19 10.60
N HIS A 333 -23.43 -18.33 11.91
CA HIS A 333 -24.06 -19.52 12.44
C HIS A 333 -25.53 -19.64 11.97
N VAL A 334 -26.30 -18.55 12.02
CA VAL A 334 -27.66 -18.49 11.44
C VAL A 334 -27.64 -18.90 9.95
N GLN A 335 -26.68 -18.41 9.18
CA GLN A 335 -26.51 -18.78 7.77
C GLN A 335 -26.19 -20.27 7.59
N SER A 336 -25.32 -20.83 8.43
CA SER A 336 -24.94 -22.25 8.37
C SER A 336 -26.09 -23.22 8.64
N LEU A 337 -27.10 -22.76 9.38
CA LEU A 337 -28.34 -23.49 9.64
C LEU A 337 -29.38 -23.34 8.52
N GLY A 338 -29.08 -22.57 7.46
CA GLY A 338 -30.04 -22.28 6.38
C GLY A 338 -31.11 -21.24 6.73
N LEU A 339 -31.02 -20.60 7.91
CA LEU A 339 -32.05 -19.71 8.46
C LEU A 339 -31.95 -18.25 7.97
N SER A 340 -31.23 -18.01 6.87
CA SER A 340 -31.03 -16.67 6.33
C SER A 340 -32.35 -16.04 5.86
N SER A 341 -33.22 -16.83 5.22
CA SER A 341 -34.52 -16.35 4.75
C SER A 341 -35.45 -16.02 5.92
N VAL A 342 -35.45 -16.87 6.96
CA VAL A 342 -36.22 -16.64 8.19
C VAL A 342 -35.78 -15.35 8.86
N TYR A 343 -34.46 -15.13 9.01
CA TYR A 343 -33.92 -13.89 9.57
C TYR A 343 -34.37 -12.63 8.81
N LEU A 344 -34.52 -12.70 7.49
CA LEU A 344 -34.95 -11.56 6.67
C LEU A 344 -36.45 -11.28 6.77
N ASN A 345 -37.26 -12.34 6.85
CA ASN A 345 -38.72 -12.25 6.71
C ASN A 345 -39.50 -12.33 8.04
N ASN A 346 -38.92 -12.91 9.09
CA ASN A 346 -39.53 -13.02 10.41
C ASN A 346 -38.95 -11.96 11.37
N ILE A 347 -39.78 -10.99 11.73
CA ILE A 347 -39.39 -9.86 12.61
C ILE A 347 -39.04 -10.36 14.01
N MET A 348 -39.78 -11.31 14.56
CA MET A 348 -39.55 -11.86 15.91
C MET A 348 -38.24 -12.63 15.97
N PHE A 349 -38.03 -13.56 15.03
CA PHE A 349 -36.77 -14.28 14.90
C PHE A 349 -35.59 -13.31 14.82
N ARG A 350 -35.67 -12.32 13.93
CA ARG A 350 -34.63 -11.29 13.78
C ARG A 350 -34.41 -10.50 15.07
N SER A 351 -35.47 -10.17 15.81
CA SER A 351 -35.40 -9.46 17.08
C SER A 351 -34.61 -10.25 18.12
N VAL A 352 -34.91 -11.55 18.28
CA VAL A 352 -34.21 -12.42 19.24
C VAL A 352 -32.73 -12.53 18.90
N ILE A 353 -32.37 -12.76 17.63
CA ILE A 353 -30.97 -12.81 17.19
C ILE A 353 -30.24 -11.50 17.47
N ARG A 354 -30.89 -10.35 17.24
CA ARG A 354 -30.31 -9.04 17.51
C ARG A 354 -30.15 -8.78 19.01
N GLN A 355 -31.05 -9.29 19.86
CA GLN A 355 -30.90 -9.22 21.31
C GLN A 355 -29.74 -10.10 21.80
N LEU A 356 -29.58 -11.33 21.27
CA LEU A 356 -28.39 -12.16 21.56
C LEU A 356 -27.08 -11.42 21.20
N MET A 357 -27.05 -10.74 20.06
CA MET A 357 -25.91 -9.89 19.69
C MET A 357 -25.75 -8.66 20.60
N ALA A 358 -26.84 -8.09 21.11
CA ALA A 358 -26.83 -6.92 22.00
C ALA A 358 -26.44 -7.26 23.44
N LEU A 359 -26.38 -8.54 23.84
CA LEU A 359 -25.83 -8.95 25.13
C LEU A 359 -24.38 -8.47 25.34
N ALA A 360 -23.64 -8.18 24.26
CA ALA A 360 -22.30 -7.62 24.36
C ALA A 360 -22.30 -6.14 24.80
N LEU A 361 -23.46 -5.49 24.82
CA LEU A 361 -23.64 -4.06 25.02
C LEU A 361 -24.33 -3.73 26.35
N VAL A 362 -24.63 -4.72 27.19
CA VAL A 362 -25.22 -4.57 28.52
C VAL A 362 -24.17 -4.86 29.60
N PRO A 363 -24.36 -4.40 30.86
CA PRO A 363 -23.44 -4.76 31.94
C PRO A 363 -23.30 -6.28 32.08
N GLU A 364 -22.07 -6.72 32.36
CA GLU A 364 -21.68 -8.13 32.34
C GLU A 364 -22.47 -8.96 33.35
N GLU A 365 -22.76 -8.38 34.52
CA GLU A 365 -23.52 -9.00 35.59
C GLU A 365 -24.96 -9.37 35.20
N PHE A 366 -25.54 -8.71 34.19
CA PHE A 366 -26.91 -8.99 33.72
C PHE A 366 -26.95 -9.98 32.55
N VAL A 367 -25.82 -10.31 31.93
CA VAL A 367 -25.81 -11.17 30.73
C VAL A 367 -26.42 -12.55 31.00
N PRO A 368 -26.08 -13.28 32.08
CA PRO A 368 -26.69 -14.59 32.34
C PRO A 368 -28.21 -14.51 32.52
N LEU A 369 -28.68 -13.53 33.29
CA LEU A 369 -30.10 -13.30 33.54
C LEU A 369 -30.85 -13.00 32.24
N LEU A 370 -30.35 -12.05 31.46
CA LEU A 370 -30.97 -11.62 30.22
C LEU A 370 -30.99 -12.73 29.16
N PHE A 371 -29.94 -13.55 29.08
CA PHE A 371 -29.92 -14.72 28.21
C PHE A 371 -30.98 -15.75 28.61
N SER A 372 -31.14 -16.02 29.91
CA SER A 372 -32.20 -16.91 30.41
C SER A 372 -33.60 -16.36 30.15
N ASN A 373 -33.82 -15.06 30.36
CA ASN A 373 -35.10 -14.41 30.08
C ASN A 373 -35.47 -14.52 28.59
N LEU A 374 -34.51 -14.28 27.69
CA LEU A 374 -34.73 -14.44 26.25
C LEU A 374 -35.21 -15.84 25.88
N ALA A 375 -34.71 -16.89 26.53
CA ALA A 375 -35.12 -18.27 26.26
C ALA A 375 -36.52 -18.58 26.85
N GLN A 376 -36.89 -17.95 27.96
CA GLN A 376 -38.17 -18.16 28.63
C GLN A 376 -39.33 -17.41 27.97
N GLU A 377 -39.06 -16.27 27.34
CA GLU A 377 -40.07 -15.48 26.61
C GLU A 377 -40.53 -16.17 25.30
N LEU A 378 -39.82 -17.20 24.83
CA LEU A 378 -40.17 -17.94 23.60
C LEU A 378 -41.29 -18.96 23.85
N ASP A 379 -42.25 -19.02 22.92
CA ASP A 379 -43.21 -20.12 22.85
C ASP A 379 -42.55 -21.44 22.41
N ASP A 380 -43.29 -22.55 22.46
CA ASP A 380 -42.75 -23.87 22.15
C ASP A 380 -42.25 -23.97 20.70
N SER A 381 -42.95 -23.34 19.75
CA SER A 381 -42.57 -23.35 18.33
C SER A 381 -41.30 -22.53 18.08
N GLU A 382 -41.21 -21.34 18.68
CA GLU A 382 -40.04 -20.47 18.59
C GLU A 382 -38.82 -21.11 19.25
N ARG A 383 -39.02 -21.78 20.38
CA ARG A 383 -37.96 -22.49 21.11
C ARG A 383 -37.38 -23.61 20.28
N ASP A 384 -38.21 -24.38 19.60
CA ASP A 384 -37.76 -25.43 18.69
C ASP A 384 -36.95 -24.85 17.52
N GLU A 385 -37.45 -23.77 16.90
CA GLU A 385 -36.79 -23.10 15.77
C GLU A 385 -35.43 -22.46 16.16
N LEU A 386 -35.33 -21.90 17.36
CA LEU A 386 -34.14 -21.20 17.86
C LEU A 386 -33.20 -22.09 18.70
N SER A 387 -33.58 -23.33 18.99
CA SER A 387 -32.88 -24.26 19.89
C SER A 387 -31.39 -24.40 19.56
N ALA A 388 -31.05 -24.62 18.29
CA ALA A 388 -29.67 -24.76 17.83
C ALA A 388 -28.84 -23.48 18.05
N ILE A 389 -29.47 -22.30 17.90
CA ILE A 389 -28.80 -21.01 18.07
C ILE A 389 -28.56 -20.70 19.54
N PHE A 390 -29.55 -20.94 20.41
CA PHE A 390 -29.37 -20.79 21.86
C PHE A 390 -28.32 -21.77 22.40
N LYS A 391 -28.33 -23.02 21.92
CA LYS A 391 -27.30 -23.99 22.26
C LYS A 391 -25.91 -23.53 21.84
N TYR A 392 -25.74 -23.10 20.59
CA TYR A 392 -24.48 -22.53 20.11
C TYR A 392 -24.03 -21.35 20.96
N PHE A 393 -24.96 -20.47 21.34
CA PHE A 393 -24.63 -19.30 22.15
C PHE A 393 -24.19 -19.69 23.57
N ALA A 394 -24.92 -20.60 24.21
CA ALA A 394 -24.57 -21.14 25.51
C ALA A 394 -23.19 -21.82 25.49
N ASP A 395 -22.94 -22.69 24.52
CA ASP A 395 -21.74 -23.52 24.47
C ASP A 395 -20.47 -22.70 24.13
N TYR A 396 -20.59 -21.65 23.30
CA TYR A 396 -19.43 -20.92 22.77
C TYR A 396 -19.24 -19.52 23.37
N TRP A 397 -20.32 -18.81 23.71
CA TRP A 397 -20.24 -17.41 24.16
C TRP A 397 -20.43 -17.25 25.67
N MET A 398 -21.09 -18.18 26.36
CA MET A 398 -21.37 -17.98 27.80
C MET A 398 -20.18 -18.27 28.72
N CYS A 399 -19.18 -19.05 28.29
CA CYS A 399 -18.03 -19.39 29.14
C CYS A 399 -16.74 -19.60 28.32
N PRO A 400 -15.63 -18.88 28.60
CA PRO A 400 -15.49 -17.83 29.61
C PRO A 400 -16.05 -16.48 29.11
N MET A 401 -16.86 -15.80 29.94
CA MET A 401 -17.32 -14.43 29.70
C MET A 401 -16.44 -13.47 30.51
N PRO A 402 -15.58 -12.65 29.84
CA PRO A 402 -15.83 -11.20 29.62
C PRO A 402 -15.44 -10.63 28.23
N MET A 403 -14.69 -11.37 27.40
CA MET A 403 -13.87 -10.73 26.35
C MET A 403 -14.66 -10.13 25.19
N TRP A 404 -15.82 -10.70 24.87
CA TRP A 404 -16.70 -10.20 23.81
C TRP A 404 -17.68 -9.13 24.30
N ASN A 405 -17.85 -8.96 25.62
CA ASN A 405 -18.66 -7.88 26.18
C ASN A 405 -17.89 -6.56 26.10
N VAL A 406 -18.49 -5.58 25.42
CA VAL A 406 -17.93 -4.27 25.11
C VAL A 406 -18.79 -3.13 25.68
N TYR A 407 -19.51 -3.40 26.78
CA TYR A 407 -20.33 -2.41 27.47
C TYR A 407 -19.54 -1.13 27.75
N LYS A 408 -20.12 0.02 27.39
CA LYS A 408 -19.51 1.37 27.52
C LYS A 408 -18.17 1.57 26.80
N ILE A 409 -17.73 0.66 25.93
CA ILE A 409 -16.55 0.86 25.08
C ILE A 409 -16.94 1.70 23.85
N SER A 410 -16.34 2.89 23.73
CA SER A 410 -16.62 3.84 22.64
C SER A 410 -16.27 3.31 21.26
N ASP A 411 -15.11 2.67 21.14
CA ASP A 411 -14.52 2.18 19.89
C ASP A 411 -14.53 0.65 19.85
N ARG A 412 -15.73 0.10 20.01
CA ARG A 412 -16.02 -1.34 20.11
C ARG A 412 -15.90 -2.12 18.78
N THR A 413 -15.85 -1.42 17.64
CA THR A 413 -15.64 -2.03 16.32
C THR A 413 -14.27 -1.66 15.77
N ASN A 414 -13.62 -2.60 15.08
CA ASN A 414 -12.35 -2.38 14.38
C ASN A 414 -12.57 -1.88 12.93
N ASN A 415 -13.68 -1.19 12.64
CA ASN A 415 -14.05 -0.74 11.30
C ASN A 415 -12.95 0.12 10.63
N PHE A 416 -12.20 0.88 11.44
CA PHE A 416 -11.06 1.65 10.94
C PHE A 416 -9.87 0.75 10.60
N CYS A 417 -9.63 -0.34 11.33
CA CYS A 417 -8.62 -1.34 11.00
C CYS A 417 -8.96 -2.01 9.67
N GLU A 418 -10.22 -2.42 9.49
CA GLU A 418 -10.69 -2.98 8.21
C GLU A 418 -10.55 -1.97 7.07
N GLY A 419 -10.95 -0.70 7.31
CA GLY A 419 -10.82 0.37 6.34
C GLY A 419 -9.37 0.63 5.94
N TYR A 420 -8.46 0.59 6.91
CA TYR A 420 -7.02 0.68 6.70
C TYR A 420 -6.50 -0.52 5.91
N ASN A 421 -6.81 -1.75 6.33
CA ASN A 421 -6.36 -2.98 5.69
C ASN A 421 -6.83 -3.06 4.24
N ASN A 422 -8.07 -2.65 3.97
CA ASN A 422 -8.60 -2.53 2.61
C ASN A 422 -7.80 -1.49 1.80
N ARG A 423 -7.56 -0.29 2.34
CA ARG A 423 -6.75 0.74 1.68
C ARG A 423 -5.34 0.23 1.36
N PHE A 424 -4.69 -0.41 2.32
CA PHE A 424 -3.34 -0.94 2.16
C PHE A 424 -3.31 -2.05 1.10
N THR A 425 -4.29 -2.96 1.12
CA THR A 425 -4.48 -3.99 0.09
C THR A 425 -4.68 -3.39 -1.30
N THR A 426 -5.53 -2.36 -1.42
CA THR A 426 -5.77 -1.66 -2.69
C THR A 426 -4.50 -0.97 -3.19
N ARG A 427 -3.70 -0.36 -2.30
CA ARG A 427 -2.42 0.27 -2.67
C ARG A 427 -1.38 -0.73 -3.16
N LEU A 428 -1.32 -1.91 -2.56
CA LEU A 428 -0.46 -3.01 -3.03
C LEU A 428 -0.85 -3.48 -4.44
N ASN A 429 -2.12 -3.31 -4.82
CA ASN A 429 -2.69 -3.64 -6.13
C ASN A 429 -2.36 -5.08 -6.61
N LYS A 430 -2.16 -5.98 -5.65
CA LYS A 430 -1.79 -7.37 -5.89
C LYS A 430 -2.06 -8.21 -4.64
N LYS A 431 -2.71 -9.37 -4.82
CA LYS A 431 -2.76 -10.40 -3.77
C LYS A 431 -1.40 -11.09 -3.70
N HIS A 432 -0.91 -11.33 -2.49
CA HIS A 432 0.39 -11.94 -2.21
C HIS A 432 1.53 -11.27 -3.00
N PRO A 433 1.81 -9.98 -2.74
CA PRO A 433 2.92 -9.29 -3.37
C PRO A 433 4.23 -10.02 -3.07
N ASN A 434 5.21 -9.96 -3.99
CA ASN A 434 6.53 -10.45 -3.61
C ASN A 434 7.13 -9.55 -2.51
N ILE A 435 8.09 -10.08 -1.76
CA ILE A 435 8.65 -9.41 -0.59
C ILE A 435 9.19 -8.00 -0.89
N TRP A 436 9.83 -7.79 -2.06
CA TRP A 436 10.41 -6.49 -2.40
C TRP A 436 9.33 -5.45 -2.68
N ILE A 437 8.23 -5.85 -3.34
CA ILE A 437 7.06 -5.00 -3.54
C ILE A 437 6.44 -4.63 -2.19
N PHE A 438 6.33 -5.61 -1.29
CA PHE A 438 5.78 -5.42 0.04
C PHE A 438 6.64 -4.43 0.86
N ILE A 439 7.96 -4.65 0.95
CA ILE A 439 8.83 -3.76 1.72
C ILE A 439 8.79 -2.32 1.17
N ASN A 440 8.82 -2.15 -0.15
CA ASN A 440 8.68 -0.83 -0.77
C ASN A 440 7.32 -0.17 -0.45
N ALA A 441 6.24 -0.95 -0.41
CA ALA A 441 4.95 -0.45 0.02
C ALA A 441 4.96 0.00 1.49
N ILE A 442 5.59 -0.77 2.38
CA ILE A 442 5.76 -0.37 3.79
C ILE A 442 6.59 0.92 3.91
N GLN A 443 7.69 1.06 3.15
CA GLN A 443 8.49 2.29 3.15
C GLN A 443 7.65 3.54 2.81
N LYS A 444 6.82 3.45 1.77
CA LYS A 444 5.91 4.54 1.38
C LYS A 444 4.79 4.76 2.39
N GLU A 445 4.30 3.69 3.00
CA GLU A 445 3.24 3.75 3.99
C GLU A 445 3.71 4.46 5.25
N ILE A 446 4.93 4.18 5.73
CA ILE A 446 5.52 4.84 6.90
C ILE A 446 5.65 6.34 6.66
N GLN A 447 6.10 6.78 5.48
CA GLN A 447 6.11 8.21 5.14
C GLN A 447 4.71 8.83 5.14
N THR A 448 3.72 8.11 4.61
CA THR A 448 2.32 8.56 4.62
C THR A 448 1.79 8.69 6.05
N VAL A 449 2.17 7.76 6.93
CA VAL A 449 1.81 7.77 8.35
C VAL A 449 2.50 8.91 9.08
N HIS A 450 3.77 9.20 8.80
CA HIS A 450 4.49 10.35 9.35
C HIS A 450 3.80 11.66 9.00
N HIS A 451 3.44 11.86 7.72
CA HIS A 451 2.69 13.03 7.29
C HIS A 451 1.34 13.14 8.04
N LEU A 452 0.64 12.01 8.20
CA LEU A 452 -0.62 11.98 8.93
C LEU A 452 -0.45 12.39 10.40
N ILE A 453 0.55 11.83 11.11
CA ILE A 453 0.86 12.16 12.50
C ILE A 453 1.21 13.65 12.62
N PHE A 454 2.07 14.16 11.72
CA PHE A 454 2.44 15.57 11.71
C PHE A 454 1.23 16.49 11.49
N GLN A 455 0.39 16.19 10.50
CA GLN A 455 -0.83 16.96 10.23
C GLN A 455 -1.77 16.98 11.43
N ILE A 456 -1.99 15.83 12.07
CA ILE A 456 -2.84 15.74 13.27
C ILE A 456 -2.26 16.61 14.40
N ASN A 457 -0.94 16.54 14.64
CA ASN A 457 -0.27 17.35 15.65
C ASN A 457 -0.33 18.86 15.34
N CYS A 458 -0.40 19.24 14.06
CA CYS A 458 -0.65 20.61 13.62
C CYS A 458 -2.14 21.03 13.65
N GLY A 459 -3.02 20.22 14.23
CA GLY A 459 -4.44 20.55 14.40
C GLY A 459 -5.36 20.10 13.26
N MET A 460 -4.90 19.24 12.35
CA MET A 460 -5.80 18.61 11.38
C MET A 460 -6.89 17.82 12.11
N LYS A 461 -8.15 18.16 11.83
CA LYS A 461 -9.28 17.49 12.46
C LYS A 461 -9.43 16.05 11.92
N PRO A 462 -9.74 15.08 12.79
CA PRO A 462 -9.97 13.71 12.38
C PRO A 462 -11.13 13.63 11.38
N ARG A 463 -11.09 12.60 10.52
CA ARG A 463 -12.19 12.33 9.61
C ARG A 463 -13.45 12.04 10.43
N THR A 464 -14.51 12.79 10.18
CA THR A 464 -15.75 12.65 10.95
C THR A 464 -16.40 11.29 10.68
N LYS A 465 -16.84 10.62 11.76
CA LYS A 465 -17.74 9.46 11.63
C LYS A 465 -18.95 9.85 10.78
N ARG A 466 -19.48 8.89 10.00
CA ARG A 466 -20.71 9.10 9.21
C ARG A 466 -21.83 9.59 10.14
N PRO A 467 -22.70 10.52 9.70
CA PRO A 467 -23.77 11.07 10.55
C PRO A 467 -24.62 9.99 11.23
N LYS A 468 -25.00 8.95 10.49
CA LYS A 468 -25.76 7.79 11.02
C LYS A 468 -25.04 7.12 12.20
N SER A 469 -23.73 6.92 12.11
CA SER A 469 -22.94 6.31 13.18
C SER A 469 -22.80 7.22 14.39
N LYS A 470 -22.66 8.54 14.19
CA LYS A 470 -22.63 9.51 15.30
C LYS A 470 -23.94 9.53 16.07
N ILE A 471 -25.07 9.54 15.36
CA ILE A 471 -26.40 9.51 15.97
C ILE A 471 -26.61 8.21 16.75
N ALA A 472 -26.19 7.07 16.20
CA ALA A 472 -26.26 5.79 16.89
C ALA A 472 -25.42 5.78 18.18
N ASP A 473 -24.16 6.24 18.12
CA ASP A 473 -23.28 6.32 19.30
C ASP A 473 -23.86 7.27 20.37
N GLN A 474 -24.43 8.40 19.95
CA GLN A 474 -25.07 9.36 20.87
C GLN A 474 -26.31 8.76 21.56
N ARG A 475 -27.19 8.09 20.80
CA ARG A 475 -28.38 7.44 21.36
C ARG A 475 -28.02 6.30 22.31
N MET A 476 -27.00 5.51 21.99
CA MET A 476 -26.50 4.47 22.90
C MET A 476 -25.97 5.07 24.20
N LYS A 477 -25.27 6.22 24.13
CA LYS A 477 -24.82 6.94 25.32
C LYS A 477 -25.98 7.40 26.19
N GLU A 478 -27.02 7.97 25.58
CA GLU A 478 -28.25 8.39 26.28
C GLU A 478 -28.96 7.20 26.95
N LEU A 479 -29.01 6.04 26.30
CA LEU A 479 -29.55 4.82 26.90
C LEU A 479 -28.74 4.38 28.13
N TYR A 480 -27.41 4.42 28.06
CA TYR A 480 -26.56 4.12 29.21
C TYR A 480 -26.77 5.13 30.35
N GLU A 481 -26.93 6.41 30.06
CA GLU A 481 -27.22 7.43 31.08
C GLU A 481 -28.60 7.23 31.73
N ARG A 482 -29.63 6.85 30.95
CA ARG A 482 -30.96 6.48 31.49
C ARG A 482 -30.88 5.25 32.39
N PHE A 483 -30.12 4.24 31.97
CA PHE A 483 -29.89 3.02 32.77
C PHE A 483 -29.15 3.31 34.07
N ASP A 484 -28.07 4.10 34.02
CA ASP A 484 -27.32 4.51 35.22
C ASP A 484 -28.18 5.30 36.21
N LYS A 485 -29.15 6.08 35.71
CA LYS A 485 -30.17 6.79 36.51
C LYS A 485 -31.34 5.91 36.96
N LYS A 486 -31.31 4.60 36.68
CA LYS A 486 -32.37 3.63 36.98
C LYS A 486 -33.73 4.00 36.37
N GLN A 487 -33.74 4.70 35.24
CA GLN A 487 -34.95 5.08 34.51
C GLN A 487 -35.47 3.97 33.59
N ILE A 488 -34.60 3.02 33.26
CA ILE A 488 -34.90 1.82 32.47
C ILE A 488 -34.27 0.62 33.15
N ASP A 489 -34.91 -0.55 33.04
CA ASP A 489 -34.41 -1.80 33.59
C ASP A 489 -33.45 -2.51 32.60
N PRO A 490 -32.76 -3.60 33.01
CA PRO A 490 -31.86 -4.34 32.13
C PRO A 490 -32.54 -4.94 30.88
N GLN A 491 -33.82 -5.32 30.96
CA GLN A 491 -34.57 -5.94 29.86
C GLN A 491 -34.92 -4.88 28.80
N GLU A 492 -35.37 -3.69 29.23
CA GLU A 492 -35.61 -2.54 28.37
C GLU A 492 -34.31 -2.07 27.71
N LEU A 493 -33.21 -1.99 28.48
CA LEU A 493 -31.89 -1.64 27.94
C LEU A 493 -31.47 -2.60 26.80
N LEU A 494 -31.61 -3.91 27.00
CA LEU A 494 -31.27 -4.91 25.98
C LEU A 494 -32.09 -4.74 24.71
N LYS A 495 -33.42 -4.61 24.86
CA LYS A 495 -34.36 -4.44 23.74
C LYS A 495 -33.98 -3.21 22.91
N GLU A 496 -33.73 -2.07 23.56
CA GLU A 496 -33.33 -0.84 22.88
C GLU A 496 -31.95 -0.94 22.21
N LEU A 497 -30.96 -1.56 22.87
CA LEU A 497 -29.63 -1.75 22.31
C LEU A 497 -29.63 -2.66 21.06
N SER A 498 -30.56 -3.61 20.99
CA SER A 498 -30.72 -4.50 19.83
C SER A 498 -30.96 -3.73 18.52
N PHE A 499 -31.56 -2.53 18.59
CA PHE A 499 -31.81 -1.67 17.43
C PHE A 499 -30.53 -1.07 16.83
N PHE A 500 -29.44 -1.04 17.58
CA PHE A 500 -28.13 -0.54 17.13
C PHE A 500 -27.20 -1.65 16.62
N VAL A 501 -27.61 -2.91 16.75
CA VAL A 501 -26.92 -4.04 16.14
C VAL A 501 -27.20 -4.06 14.64
N ALA A 502 -26.18 -3.80 13.83
CA ALA A 502 -26.26 -4.04 12.39
C ALA A 502 -25.84 -5.48 12.10
N SER A 503 -26.72 -6.26 11.46
CA SER A 503 -26.38 -7.58 10.92
C SER A 503 -25.81 -7.44 9.51
N GLY A 504 -24.50 -7.64 9.36
CA GLY A 504 -23.81 -7.81 8.08
C GLY A 504 -23.72 -6.56 7.19
N LYS A 505 -22.67 -6.48 6.38
CA LYS A 505 -22.56 -5.53 5.26
C LYS A 505 -23.37 -5.98 4.07
#